data_AF-A0A934EM44-F1
#
_entry.id   AF-A0A934EM44-F1
#
_cell.length_a   1.000
_cell.length_b   1.000
_cell.length_c   1.000
_cell.angle_alpha   90.00
_cell.angle_beta   90.00
_cell.angle_gamma   90.00
#
_symmetry.space_group_name_H-M   'P 1'
#
loop_
_entity.id
_entity.type
_entity.pdbx_description
1 polymer ?
#
loop_
_entity_poly.entity_id
_entity_poly.type
_entity_poly.pdbx_seq_one_letter_code
_entity_poly.pdbx_strand_id
1 'polypeptide(L)'
;MLVTDLEHEVVTIAQLYRDRADSENSFDELKNQWGWGGFTTQDLKRCRLTAMAVALVYNWWSLFVRLANPKARLEAITSRPFLLSGVARRTTHSGQQHLSITTLHGNAQEAQGMLSRVSSMLNQWKIAAEQLNLKSVWQYACENIITTVTGFRLKSNLLLTAQRGG
;
A
#
# COMPACT_ATOMS: atom_id res chain seq x y z
N MET A 1 21.71 3.51 25.57
CA MET A 1 21.46 4.87 26.10
C MET A 1 20.51 5.55 25.13
N LEU A 2 19.34 5.97 25.59
CA LEU A 2 18.34 6.61 24.75
C LEU A 2 18.34 8.12 25.06
N VAL A 3 18.59 8.94 24.05
CA VAL A 3 18.59 10.41 24.15
C VAL A 3 17.41 10.92 23.32
N THR A 4 16.53 11.69 23.93
CA THR A 4 15.35 12.25 23.26
C THR A 4 14.92 13.56 23.89
N ASP A 5 14.45 14.49 23.06
CA ASP A 5 13.88 15.78 23.47
C ASP A 5 12.34 15.72 23.62
N LEU A 6 11.73 14.53 23.51
CA LEU A 6 10.27 14.37 23.61
C LEU A 6 9.81 14.25 25.07
N GLU A 7 8.83 15.06 25.45
CA GLU A 7 8.12 15.00 26.75
C GLU A 7 7.09 13.86 26.78
N HIS A 8 7.54 12.61 26.61
CA HIS A 8 6.69 11.43 26.65
C HIS A 8 7.12 10.47 27.75
N GLU A 9 6.17 9.67 28.22
CA GLU A 9 6.48 8.62 29.20
C GLU A 9 7.48 7.62 28.61
N VAL A 10 8.38 7.10 29.46
CA VAL A 10 9.45 6.16 29.05
C VAL A 10 8.91 4.96 28.28
N VAL A 11 7.70 4.49 28.62
CA VAL A 11 7.04 3.38 27.92
C VAL A 11 6.64 3.75 26.49
N THR A 12 6.08 4.95 26.27
CA THR A 12 5.73 5.49 24.95
C THR A 12 6.99 5.67 24.11
N ILE A 13 8.04 6.22 24.70
CA ILE A 13 9.33 6.39 24.02
C ILE A 13 9.94 5.01 23.64
N ALA A 14 9.88 4.03 24.54
CA ALA A 14 10.35 2.67 24.27
C ALA A 14 9.52 1.98 23.18
N GLN A 15 8.22 2.29 23.06
CA GLN A 15 7.39 1.81 21.95
C GLN A 15 7.80 2.47 20.64
N LEU A 16 7.97 3.80 20.60
CA LEU A 16 8.45 4.52 19.40
C LEU A 16 9.81 3.99 18.92
N TYR A 17 10.69 3.60 19.85
CA TYR A 17 11.98 3.01 19.50
C TYR A 17 11.86 1.58 18.97
N ARG A 18 10.87 0.80 19.44
CA ARG A 18 10.53 -0.51 18.84
C ARG A 18 9.94 -0.34 17.45
N ASP A 19 9.04 0.63 17.25
CA ASP A 19 8.45 0.93 15.94
C ASP A 19 9.51 1.42 14.94
N ARG A 20 10.62 2.03 15.41
CA ARG A 20 11.78 2.33 14.57
C ARG A 20 12.45 1.05 14.04
N ALA A 21 12.55 -0.01 14.83
CA ALA A 21 13.12 -1.28 14.38
C ALA A 21 12.29 -1.90 13.24
N ASP A 22 10.98 -1.69 13.21
CA ASP A 22 10.13 -2.09 12.07
C ASP A 22 10.48 -1.36 10.76
N SER A 23 11.12 -0.19 10.84
CA SER A 23 11.64 0.51 9.66
C SER A 23 12.88 -0.17 9.07
N GLU A 24 13.68 -0.85 9.90
CA GLU A 24 14.83 -1.64 9.44
C GLU A 24 14.37 -2.82 8.57
N ASN A 25 13.25 -3.45 8.95
CA ASN A 25 12.65 -4.51 8.15
C ASN A 25 12.31 -4.05 6.72
N SER A 26 11.81 -2.82 6.56
CA SER A 26 11.54 -2.24 5.23
C SER A 26 12.81 -2.06 4.38
N PHE A 27 13.93 -1.68 5.01
CA PHE A 27 15.20 -1.54 4.32
C PHE A 27 15.81 -2.89 3.95
N ASP A 28 15.67 -3.89 4.81
CA ASP A 28 16.09 -5.26 4.52
C ASP A 28 15.29 -5.84 3.35
N GLU A 29 13.96 -5.67 3.35
CA GLU A 29 13.11 -6.05 2.22
C GLU A 29 13.54 -5.38 0.91
N LEU A 30 13.78 -4.07 0.91
CA LEU A 30 14.24 -3.35 -0.27
C LEU A 30 15.54 -3.93 -0.84
N LYS A 31 16.50 -4.27 0.03
CA LYS A 31 17.78 -4.84 -0.38
C LYS A 31 17.64 -6.27 -0.88
N ASN A 32 17.02 -7.14 -0.10
CA ASN A 32 17.04 -8.59 -0.31
C ASN A 32 15.91 -9.08 -1.24
N GLN A 33 14.75 -8.42 -1.22
CA GLN A 33 13.57 -8.85 -1.97
C GLN A 33 13.34 -8.06 -3.25
N TRP A 34 13.82 -6.82 -3.29
CA TRP A 34 13.62 -5.89 -4.43
C TRP A 34 14.92 -5.53 -5.17
N GLY A 35 16.07 -6.06 -4.71
CA GLY A 35 17.34 -5.92 -5.41
C GLY A 35 17.89 -4.49 -5.41
N TRP A 36 17.55 -3.69 -4.39
CA TRP A 36 17.96 -2.28 -4.31
C TRP A 36 19.49 -2.12 -4.31
N GLY A 37 20.24 -3.13 -3.86
CA GLY A 37 21.71 -3.18 -3.90
C GLY A 37 22.32 -3.82 -5.15
N GLY A 38 21.52 -4.28 -6.12
CA GLY A 38 22.01 -5.02 -7.29
C GLY A 38 22.50 -4.15 -8.46
N PHE A 39 22.27 -2.83 -8.40
CA PHE A 39 22.57 -1.89 -9.49
C PHE A 39 23.79 -1.04 -9.14
N THR A 40 24.96 -1.68 -9.11
CA THR A 40 26.25 -1.02 -8.84
C THR A 40 27.05 -0.90 -10.13
N THR A 41 26.57 -0.09 -11.07
CA THR A 41 27.28 0.22 -12.32
C THR A 41 28.06 1.53 -12.16
N GLN A 42 29.13 1.75 -12.93
CA GLN A 42 29.91 3.00 -12.89
C GLN A 42 29.08 4.27 -13.24
N ASP A 43 27.91 4.11 -13.88
CA ASP A 43 26.99 5.22 -14.17
C ASP A 43 26.01 5.48 -13.00
N LEU A 44 26.38 6.44 -12.15
CA LEU A 44 25.58 6.87 -10.99
C LEU A 44 24.18 7.38 -11.36
N LYS A 45 23.99 7.98 -12.56
CA LYS A 45 22.69 8.53 -12.95
C LYS A 45 21.69 7.42 -13.22
N ARG A 46 22.12 6.36 -13.91
CA ARG A 46 21.28 5.17 -14.18
C ARG A 46 21.00 4.39 -12.90
N CYS A 47 22.01 4.21 -12.05
CA CYS A 47 21.82 3.53 -10.76
C CYS A 47 20.80 4.26 -9.88
N ARG A 48 20.84 5.61 -9.84
CA ARG A 48 19.85 6.42 -9.11
C ARG A 48 18.45 6.26 -9.67
N LEU A 49 18.28 6.30 -11.00
CA LEU A 49 16.97 6.14 -11.62
C LEU A 49 16.36 4.78 -11.29
N THR A 50 17.15 3.70 -11.41
CA THR A 50 16.70 2.35 -11.10
C THR A 50 16.38 2.19 -9.62
N ALA A 51 17.23 2.73 -8.73
CA ALA A 51 16.98 2.73 -7.29
C ALA A 51 15.67 3.45 -6.92
N MET A 52 15.38 4.58 -7.57
CA MET A 52 14.11 5.30 -7.39
C MET A 52 12.92 4.51 -7.94
N ALA A 53 13.07 3.85 -9.10
CA ALA A 53 12.03 3.00 -9.66
C ALA A 53 11.71 1.82 -8.73
N VAL A 54 12.73 1.17 -8.18
CA VAL A 54 12.58 0.09 -7.19
C VAL A 54 11.86 0.58 -5.93
N ALA A 55 12.26 1.74 -5.39
CA ALA A 55 11.59 2.33 -4.24
C ALA A 55 10.12 2.66 -4.51
N LEU A 56 9.80 3.15 -5.72
CA LEU A 56 8.42 3.41 -6.13
C LEU A 56 7.60 2.12 -6.20
N VAL A 57 8.12 1.07 -6.83
CA VAL A 57 7.44 -0.23 -6.91
C VAL A 57 7.23 -0.82 -5.52
N TYR A 58 8.25 -0.75 -4.65
CA TYR A 58 8.14 -1.16 -3.25
C TYR A 58 7.03 -0.41 -2.51
N ASN A 59 6.96 0.91 -2.66
CA ASN A 59 5.94 1.74 -2.01
C ASN A 59 4.52 1.36 -2.48
N TRP A 60 4.33 1.20 -3.80
CA TRP A 60 3.03 0.78 -4.35
C TRP A 60 2.64 -0.62 -3.90
N TRP A 61 3.59 -1.57 -3.88
CA TRP A 61 3.34 -2.92 -3.40
C TRP A 61 2.97 -2.93 -1.92
N SER A 62 3.74 -2.22 -1.09
CA SER A 62 3.48 -2.12 0.35
C SER A 62 2.11 -1.51 0.65
N LEU A 63 1.72 -0.49 -0.12
CA LEU A 63 0.39 0.10 -0.01
C LEU A 63 -0.70 -0.88 -0.42
N PHE A 64 -0.53 -1.56 -1.55
CA PHE A 64 -1.47 -2.55 -2.05
C PHE A 64 -1.71 -3.68 -1.04
N VAL A 65 -0.65 -4.22 -0.47
CA VAL A 65 -0.71 -5.26 0.56
C VAL A 65 -1.37 -4.77 1.84
N ARG A 66 -1.09 -3.52 2.27
CA ARG A 66 -1.76 -2.92 3.44
C ARG A 66 -3.26 -2.67 3.21
N LEU A 67 -3.67 -2.35 1.99
CA LEU A 67 -5.08 -2.23 1.63
C LEU A 67 -5.78 -3.60 1.62
N ALA A 68 -5.07 -4.63 1.16
CA ALA A 68 -5.54 -6.01 1.15
C ALA A 68 -5.68 -6.60 2.56
N ASN A 69 -4.69 -6.36 3.43
CA ASN A 69 -4.67 -6.80 4.82
C ASN A 69 -4.34 -5.64 5.77
N PRO A 70 -5.34 -4.88 6.24
CA PRO A 70 -5.09 -3.71 7.08
C PRO A 70 -4.60 -4.03 8.49
N LYS A 71 -4.84 -5.26 8.97
CA LYS A 71 -4.54 -5.66 10.35
C LYS A 71 -3.10 -6.10 10.55
N ALA A 72 -2.45 -6.61 9.52
CA ALA A 72 -1.10 -7.13 9.60
C ALA A 72 -0.30 -6.83 8.34
N ARG A 73 0.96 -6.42 8.53
CA ARG A 73 1.92 -6.28 7.43
C ARG A 73 2.26 -7.67 6.90
N LEU A 74 2.15 -7.86 5.60
CA LEU A 74 2.71 -9.04 4.92
C LEU A 74 3.99 -8.63 4.20
N GLU A 75 5.07 -9.34 4.48
CA GLU A 75 6.37 -9.04 3.90
C GLU A 75 6.42 -9.35 2.40
N ALA A 76 7.30 -8.68 1.66
CA ALA A 76 7.41 -8.88 0.21
C ALA A 76 7.75 -10.32 -0.19
N ILE A 77 8.51 -11.04 0.64
CA ILE A 77 8.90 -12.44 0.38
C ILE A 77 7.69 -13.39 0.39
N THR A 78 6.71 -13.13 1.25
CA THR A 78 5.52 -13.98 1.42
C THR A 78 4.32 -13.44 0.63
N SER A 79 4.11 -12.12 0.65
CA SER A 79 2.97 -11.48 -0.03
C SER A 79 3.03 -11.62 -1.54
N ARG A 80 4.22 -11.56 -2.16
CA ARG A 80 4.35 -11.67 -3.63
C ARG A 80 3.98 -13.07 -4.12
N PRO A 81 4.61 -14.17 -3.64
CA PRO A 81 4.13 -15.50 -4.00
C PRO A 81 2.67 -15.70 -3.61
N PHE A 82 2.23 -15.25 -2.44
CA PHE A 82 0.85 -15.44 -2.01
C PHE A 82 -0.18 -14.78 -2.95
N LEU A 83 -0.02 -13.50 -3.25
CA LEU A 83 -0.97 -12.73 -4.07
C LEU A 83 -0.77 -12.92 -5.58
N LEU A 84 0.40 -13.40 -6.01
CA LEU A 84 0.74 -13.59 -7.44
C LEU A 84 0.90 -15.06 -7.85
N SER A 85 0.75 -16.03 -6.93
CA SER A 85 0.78 -17.48 -7.24
C SER A 85 -0.46 -18.00 -8.00
N GLY A 86 -1.27 -17.08 -8.52
CA GLY A 86 -2.46 -17.40 -9.30
C GLY A 86 -2.31 -16.99 -10.76
N VAL A 87 -2.74 -17.87 -11.66
CA VAL A 87 -2.94 -17.49 -13.07
C VAL A 87 -4.24 -16.71 -13.13
N ALA A 88 -4.14 -15.42 -13.39
CA ALA A 88 -5.31 -14.56 -13.59
C ALA A 88 -5.71 -14.53 -15.07
N ARG A 89 -6.91 -15.03 -15.38
CA ARG A 89 -7.52 -14.94 -16.71
C ARG A 89 -8.56 -13.83 -16.71
N ARG A 90 -8.32 -12.79 -17.51
CA ARG A 90 -9.34 -11.76 -17.79
C ARG A 90 -10.22 -12.25 -18.94
N THR A 91 -11.53 -12.34 -18.71
CA THR A 91 -12.53 -12.65 -19.73
C THR A 91 -13.50 -11.48 -19.86
N THR A 92 -13.80 -11.10 -21.08
CA THR A 92 -14.81 -10.08 -21.39
C THR A 92 -16.07 -10.78 -21.87
N HIS A 93 -17.15 -10.71 -21.09
CA HIS A 93 -18.44 -11.27 -21.46
C HIS A 93 -19.52 -10.20 -21.28
N SER A 94 -20.35 -9.98 -22.31
CA SER A 94 -21.44 -8.99 -22.30
C SER A 94 -21.04 -7.59 -21.84
N GLY A 95 -19.87 -7.10 -22.26
CA GLY A 95 -19.34 -5.78 -21.86
C GLY A 95 -18.79 -5.70 -20.43
N GLN A 96 -18.93 -6.76 -19.62
CA GLN A 96 -18.35 -6.86 -18.29
C GLN A 96 -16.98 -7.54 -18.34
N GLN A 97 -16.06 -7.04 -17.53
CA GLN A 97 -14.72 -7.62 -17.39
C GLN A 97 -14.68 -8.48 -16.13
N HIS A 98 -14.47 -9.78 -16.32
CA HIS A 98 -14.29 -10.73 -15.23
C HIS A 98 -12.82 -11.12 -15.12
N LEU A 99 -12.29 -11.15 -13.90
CA LEU A 99 -10.93 -11.61 -13.60
C LEU A 99 -11.05 -12.92 -12.81
N SER A 100 -10.77 -14.05 -13.46
CA SER A 100 -10.71 -15.37 -12.82
C SER A 100 -9.29 -15.64 -12.34
N ILE A 101 -9.09 -15.83 -11.04
CA ILE A 101 -7.76 -16.09 -10.47
C ILE A 101 -7.69 -17.54 -10.03
N THR A 102 -6.85 -18.33 -10.69
CA THR A 102 -6.63 -19.74 -10.36
C THR A 102 -5.32 -19.86 -9.59
N THR A 103 -5.39 -19.95 -8.27
CA THR A 103 -4.24 -20.16 -7.38
C THR A 103 -3.92 -21.65 -7.20
N LEU A 104 -2.64 -22.01 -7.15
CA LEU A 104 -2.18 -23.41 -7.05
C LEU A 104 -2.28 -24.02 -5.63
N HIS A 105 -2.66 -23.26 -4.59
CA HIS A 105 -2.60 -23.70 -3.19
C HIS A 105 -3.86 -23.39 -2.36
N GLY A 106 -4.00 -24.09 -1.22
CA GLY A 106 -5.20 -24.11 -0.35
C GLY A 106 -5.68 -22.79 0.25
N ASN A 107 -4.93 -21.70 0.10
CA ASN A 107 -5.32 -20.35 0.55
C ASN A 107 -5.93 -19.48 -0.56
N ALA A 108 -6.43 -20.12 -1.63
CA ALA A 108 -7.10 -19.48 -2.77
C ALA A 108 -8.19 -18.47 -2.35
N GLN A 109 -9.04 -18.87 -1.42
CA GLN A 109 -10.18 -18.06 -0.96
C GLN A 109 -9.71 -16.82 -0.19
N GLU A 110 -8.61 -16.93 0.56
CA GLU A 110 -8.05 -15.81 1.33
C GLU A 110 -7.43 -14.77 0.39
N ALA A 111 -6.66 -15.20 -0.60
CA ALA A 111 -6.13 -14.33 -1.64
C ALA A 111 -7.25 -13.67 -2.45
N GLN A 112 -8.29 -14.43 -2.82
CA GLN A 112 -9.47 -13.88 -3.50
C GLN A 112 -10.17 -12.83 -2.65
N GLY A 113 -10.39 -13.08 -1.36
CA GLY A 113 -11.00 -12.11 -0.45
C GLY A 113 -10.20 -10.81 -0.34
N MET A 114 -8.87 -10.93 -0.22
CA MET A 114 -7.95 -9.79 -0.22
C MET A 114 -8.03 -8.97 -1.51
N LEU A 115 -7.99 -9.63 -2.67
CA LEU A 115 -8.04 -8.96 -3.97
C LEU A 115 -9.41 -8.34 -4.27
N SER A 116 -10.51 -9.02 -3.89
CA SER A 116 -11.87 -8.49 -4.01
C SER A 116 -12.08 -7.27 -3.13
N ARG A 117 -11.50 -7.25 -1.92
CA ARG A 117 -11.52 -6.07 -1.04
C ARG A 117 -10.83 -4.87 -1.70
N VAL A 118 -9.61 -5.06 -2.21
CA VAL A 118 -8.87 -3.99 -2.91
C VAL A 118 -9.65 -3.53 -4.13
N SER A 119 -10.20 -4.45 -4.93
CA SER A 119 -11.00 -4.11 -6.11
C SER A 119 -12.25 -3.29 -5.76
N SER A 120 -12.96 -3.65 -4.68
CA SER A 120 -14.11 -2.89 -4.19
C SER A 120 -13.72 -1.47 -3.77
N MET A 121 -12.62 -1.30 -3.03
CA MET A 121 -12.11 0.01 -2.63
C MET A 121 -11.72 0.88 -3.83
N LEU A 122 -11.01 0.29 -4.82
CA LEU A 122 -10.65 1.00 -6.05
C LEU A 122 -11.88 1.42 -6.86
N ASN A 123 -12.92 0.58 -6.92
CA ASN A 123 -14.18 0.93 -7.57
C ASN A 123 -14.91 2.06 -6.84
N GLN A 124 -14.91 2.07 -5.51
CA GLN A 124 -15.46 3.19 -4.72
C GLN A 124 -14.71 4.49 -5.00
N TRP A 125 -13.38 4.44 -5.07
CA TRP A 125 -12.55 5.60 -5.43
C TRP A 125 -12.84 6.07 -6.85
N LYS A 126 -13.05 5.15 -7.79
CA LYS A 126 -13.41 5.49 -9.18
C LYS A 126 -14.74 6.23 -9.26
N ILE A 127 -15.76 5.78 -8.53
CA ILE A 127 -17.08 6.45 -8.47
C ILE A 127 -16.93 7.85 -7.85
N ALA A 128 -16.16 7.97 -6.77
CA ALA A 128 -15.87 9.26 -6.15
C ALA A 128 -15.05 10.18 -7.10
N ALA A 129 -14.19 9.60 -7.92
CA ALA A 129 -13.31 10.34 -8.84
C ALA A 129 -14.05 11.02 -9.99
N GLU A 130 -15.19 10.50 -10.44
CA GLU A 130 -16.01 11.17 -11.45
C GLU A 130 -16.63 12.48 -10.93
N GLN A 131 -16.79 12.63 -9.61
CA GLN A 131 -17.36 13.83 -8.98
C GLN A 131 -16.30 14.77 -8.38
N LEU A 132 -15.03 14.37 -8.37
CA LEU A 132 -13.96 15.06 -7.68
C LEU A 132 -12.89 15.53 -8.67
N ASN A 133 -12.48 16.78 -8.51
CA ASN A 133 -11.22 17.31 -9.06
C ASN A 133 -10.06 16.32 -8.77
N LEU A 134 -9.11 16.17 -9.70
CA LEU A 134 -7.90 15.32 -9.56
C LEU A 134 -7.21 15.46 -8.19
N LYS A 135 -7.14 16.68 -7.63
CA LYS A 135 -6.59 17.00 -6.31
C LYS A 135 -7.41 16.39 -5.16
N SER A 136 -8.74 16.38 -5.26
CA SER A 136 -9.61 15.82 -4.23
C SER A 136 -9.73 14.29 -4.30
N VAL A 137 -9.47 13.66 -5.45
CA VAL A 137 -9.34 12.20 -5.56
C VAL A 137 -8.15 11.68 -4.75
N TRP A 138 -6.99 12.33 -4.88
CA TRP A 138 -5.80 11.96 -4.11
C TRP A 138 -5.97 12.20 -2.62
N GLN A 139 -6.65 13.28 -2.22
CA GLN A 139 -6.96 13.52 -0.82
C GLN A 139 -7.87 12.42 -0.26
N TYR A 140 -8.92 12.05 -0.99
CA TYR A 140 -9.83 10.97 -0.59
C TYR A 140 -9.12 9.61 -0.52
N ALA A 141 -8.24 9.32 -1.49
CA ALA A 141 -7.42 8.11 -1.47
C ALA A 141 -6.50 8.10 -0.23
N CYS A 142 -5.78 9.19 0.04
CA CYS A 142 -4.92 9.33 1.21
C CYS A 142 -5.71 9.19 2.53
N GLU A 143 -6.87 9.83 2.64
CA GLU A 143 -7.74 9.71 3.82
C GLU A 143 -8.23 8.28 4.03
N ASN A 144 -8.63 7.59 2.96
CA ASN A 144 -9.04 6.19 3.03
C ASN A 144 -7.87 5.29 3.41
N ILE A 145 -6.69 5.51 2.84
CA ILE A 145 -5.47 4.75 3.16
C ILE A 145 -5.13 4.95 4.64
N ILE A 146 -5.09 6.19 5.12
CA ILE A 146 -4.74 6.51 6.51
C ILE A 146 -5.78 5.90 7.44
N THR A 147 -7.08 6.06 7.15
CA THR A 147 -8.16 5.47 7.95
C THR A 147 -8.08 3.94 7.97
N THR A 148 -7.79 3.32 6.83
CA THR A 148 -7.73 1.85 6.72
C THR A 148 -6.51 1.29 7.44
N VAL A 149 -5.35 1.93 7.30
CA VAL A 149 -4.06 1.42 7.80
C VAL A 149 -3.82 1.78 9.26
N THR A 150 -4.23 2.97 9.70
CA THR A 150 -3.95 3.47 11.06
C THR A 150 -5.18 3.46 11.96
N GLY A 151 -6.38 3.25 11.40
CA GLY A 151 -7.65 3.43 12.13
C GLY A 151 -7.99 4.89 12.41
N PHE A 152 -7.10 5.84 12.08
CA PHE A 152 -7.29 7.26 12.35
C PHE A 152 -8.11 7.92 11.24
N ARG A 153 -9.33 8.36 11.57
CA ARG A 153 -10.12 9.21 10.67
C ARG A 153 -9.56 10.63 10.69
N LEU A 154 -8.91 11.02 9.61
CA LEU A 154 -8.69 12.43 9.32
C LEU A 154 -10.06 13.12 9.20
N LYS A 155 -10.31 14.14 10.03
CA LYS A 155 -11.43 15.05 9.80
C LYS A 155 -11.13 15.86 8.54
N SER A 156 -11.62 15.40 7.40
CA SER A 156 -11.51 16.16 6.17
C SER A 156 -12.66 17.15 6.02
N ASN A 157 -12.30 18.43 5.92
CA ASN A 157 -13.24 19.52 5.63
C ASN A 157 -13.80 19.48 4.19
N LEU A 158 -13.52 18.41 3.42
CA LEU A 158 -13.91 18.26 2.01
C LEU A 158 -15.42 18.08 1.80
N LEU A 159 -16.16 17.67 2.84
CA LEU A 159 -17.63 17.59 2.76
C LEU A 159 -18.32 18.95 2.99
N LEU A 160 -17.62 19.98 3.48
CA LEU A 160 -18.20 21.29 3.79
C LEU A 160 -18.13 22.30 2.64
N THR A 161 -17.29 22.08 1.63
CA THR A 161 -17.15 23.00 0.49
C THR A 161 -18.04 22.64 -0.70
N ALA A 162 -18.60 21.44 -0.77
CA ALA A 162 -19.55 21.05 -1.83
C ALA A 162 -21.00 21.53 -1.58
N GLN A 163 -21.30 22.09 -0.41
CA GLN A 163 -22.65 22.54 -0.01
C GLN A 163 -22.81 24.07 0.06
N ARG A 164 -21.80 24.86 -0.33
CA ARG A 164 -21.87 26.33 -0.41
C ARG A 164 -21.55 26.81 -1.82
N GLY A 165 -22.51 26.63 -2.71
CA GLY A 165 -22.48 27.10 -4.09
C GLY A 165 -23.87 26.99 -4.70
N GLY A 166 -24.83 27.68 -4.09
CA GLY A 166 -26.16 27.96 -4.62
C GLY A 166 -26.35 29.46 -4.66
#